data_AF-A0A382GE15-F1
#
_entry.id   AF-A0A382GE15-F1
#
_cell.length_a   1.000
_cell.length_b   1.000
_cell.length_c   1.000
_cell.angle_alpha   90.00
_cell.angle_beta   90.00
_cell.angle_gamma   90.00
#
_symmetry.space_group_name_H-M   'P 1'
#
loop_
_entity.id
_entity.type
_entity.pdbx_description
1 polymer ?
#
loop_
_entity_poly.entity_id
_entity_poly.type
_entity_poly.pdbx_seq_one_letter_code
_entity_poly.pdbx_strand_id
1 'polypeptide(L)'
;LAQIGHGCRVVNVNVEVTDAFASDAQLRIGDVNDMDRLMADSECDLNAVGTYETSPNYIYDTTQEHIIEARYVAGSSTAGTAKITITYV
;
A
#
# COMPACT_ATOMS: atom_id res chain seq x y z
N LEU A 1 -5.49 -6.22 8.81
CA LEU A 1 -6.55 -6.76 7.95
C LEU A 1 -7.69 -5.75 7.92
N ALA A 2 -7.93 -5.12 6.78
CA ALA A 2 -9.13 -4.32 6.54
C ALA A 2 -10.01 -5.11 5.56
N GLN A 3 -11.28 -5.33 5.92
CA GLN A 3 -12.25 -5.97 5.03
C GLN A 3 -12.95 -4.88 4.21
N ILE A 4 -12.88 -5.01 2.89
CA ILE A 4 -13.54 -4.13 1.94
C ILE A 4 -14.76 -4.89 1.39
N GLY A 5 -15.96 -4.31 1.58
CA GLY A 5 -17.24 -4.95 1.25
C GLY A 5 -17.53 -5.03 -0.25
N HIS A 6 -18.59 -5.75 -0.62
CA HIS A 6 -19.03 -5.92 -2.01
C HIS A 6 -19.23 -4.56 -2.73
N GLY A 7 -18.62 -4.41 -3.90
CA GLY A 7 -18.74 -3.20 -4.74
C GLY A 7 -17.87 -2.03 -4.27
N CYS A 8 -17.05 -2.24 -3.24
CA CYS A 8 -16.20 -1.19 -2.73
C CYS A 8 -14.99 -0.93 -3.63
N ARG A 9 -14.61 0.34 -3.72
CA ARG A 9 -13.45 0.80 -4.48
C ARG A 9 -12.49 1.47 -3.52
N VAL A 10 -11.21 1.05 -3.56
CA VAL A 10 -10.14 1.82 -2.93
C VAL A 10 -9.99 3.11 -3.72
N VAL A 11 -10.25 4.24 -3.07
CA VAL A 11 -10.19 5.57 -3.70
C VAL A 11 -8.91 6.31 -3.37
N ASN A 12 -8.22 5.92 -2.30
CA ASN A 12 -6.95 6.50 -1.92
C ASN A 12 -6.08 5.52 -1.13
N VAL A 13 -4.78 5.49 -1.43
CA VAL A 13 -3.76 4.90 -0.57
C VAL A 13 -2.73 5.96 -0.26
N ASN A 14 -2.53 6.22 1.02
CA ASN A 14 -1.59 7.21 1.52
C ASN A 14 -0.56 6.51 2.42
N VAL A 15 0.72 6.70 2.13
CA VAL A 15 1.83 6.21 2.94
C VAL A 15 2.62 7.41 3.47
N GLU A 16 2.59 7.59 4.77
CA GLU A 16 3.35 8.62 5.48
C GLU A 16 4.60 7.99 6.10
N VAL A 17 5.77 8.33 5.58
CA VAL A 17 7.07 7.92 6.12
C VAL A 17 7.55 8.98 7.10
N THR A 18 7.61 8.65 8.39
CA THR A 18 8.07 9.56 9.45
C THR A 18 9.53 9.35 9.82
N ASP A 19 10.05 8.14 9.61
CA ASP A 19 11.47 7.80 9.71
C ASP A 19 11.86 6.99 8.47
N ALA A 20 12.91 7.43 7.77
CA ALA A 20 13.36 6.78 6.54
C ALA A 20 13.89 5.36 6.78
N PHE A 21 13.61 4.48 5.83
CA PHE A 21 14.15 3.12 5.74
C PHE A 21 15.47 3.11 4.94
N ALA A 22 16.11 1.94 4.81
CA ALA A 22 17.29 1.76 3.98
C ALA A 22 16.94 1.67 2.50
N SER A 23 17.86 2.08 1.61
CA SER A 23 17.65 2.27 0.17
C SER A 23 17.13 1.05 -0.61
N ASP A 24 17.22 -0.13 -0.04
CA ASP A 24 16.76 -1.40 -0.61
C ASP A 24 15.47 -1.94 0.05
N ALA A 25 14.84 -1.16 0.94
CA ALA A 25 13.52 -1.44 1.46
C ALA A 25 12.46 -1.27 0.37
N GLN A 26 11.44 -2.12 0.41
CA GLN A 26 10.34 -2.09 -0.55
C GLN A 26 8.98 -2.15 0.15
N LEU A 27 8.01 -1.42 -0.37
CA LEU A 27 6.61 -1.51 0.05
C LEU A 27 5.70 -1.57 -1.17
N ARG A 28 4.83 -2.58 -1.19
CA ARG A 28 3.81 -2.73 -2.22
C ARG A 28 2.45 -2.92 -1.55
N ILE A 29 1.40 -2.38 -2.15
CA ILE A 29 0.05 -2.45 -1.63
C ILE A 29 -0.88 -2.92 -2.74
N GLY A 30 -1.60 -4.01 -2.48
CA GLY A 30 -2.44 -4.64 -3.48
C GLY A 30 -3.30 -5.74 -2.86
N ASP A 31 -3.54 -6.80 -3.62
CA ASP A 31 -4.22 -8.01 -3.15
C ASP A 31 -3.49 -9.27 -3.64
N VAL A 32 -4.03 -10.43 -3.27
CA VAL A 32 -3.43 -11.74 -3.58
C VAL A 32 -3.20 -11.97 -5.08
N ASN A 33 -3.96 -11.33 -5.96
CA ASN A 33 -3.82 -11.49 -7.41
C ASN A 33 -2.83 -10.51 -8.02
N ASP A 34 -2.60 -9.38 -7.37
CA ASP A 34 -1.75 -8.30 -7.87
C ASP A 34 -1.30 -7.38 -6.73
N MET A 35 -0.02 -7.48 -6.38
CA MET A 35 0.57 -6.78 -5.24
C MET A 35 0.87 -5.31 -5.54
N ASP A 36 0.89 -4.91 -6.81
CA ASP A 36 1.22 -3.55 -7.24
C ASP A 36 -0.06 -2.76 -7.62
N ARG A 37 -1.24 -3.37 -7.47
CA ARG A 37 -2.53 -2.85 -7.92
C ARG A 37 -2.94 -1.52 -7.30
N LEU A 38 -2.60 -1.29 -6.03
CA LEU A 38 -3.03 -0.10 -5.30
C LEU A 38 -1.89 0.88 -5.07
N MET A 39 -0.67 0.39 -4.83
CA MET A 39 0.55 1.19 -4.82
C MET A 39 1.73 0.27 -5.12
N ALA A 40 2.40 0.52 -6.23
CA ALA A 40 3.62 -0.18 -6.58
C ALA A 40 4.80 0.36 -5.75
N ASP A 41 5.86 -0.44 -5.64
CA ASP A 41 7.11 -0.06 -4.97
C ASP A 41 7.69 1.25 -5.50
N SER A 42 7.63 1.45 -6.82
CA SER A 42 8.13 2.68 -7.48
C SER A 42 7.34 3.94 -7.15
N GLU A 43 6.16 3.83 -6.54
CA GLU A 43 5.29 4.95 -6.18
C GLU A 43 5.46 5.40 -4.72
N CYS A 44 6.28 4.70 -3.94
CA CYS A 44 6.54 4.98 -2.53
C CYS A 44 8.03 4.93 -2.22
N ASP A 45 8.68 6.09 -2.05
CA ASP A 45 10.09 6.14 -1.65
C ASP A 45 10.22 6.06 -0.13
N LEU A 46 10.44 4.85 0.39
CA LEU A 46 10.65 4.63 1.82
C LEU A 46 11.93 5.28 2.37
N ASN A 47 12.85 5.72 1.51
CA ASN A 47 14.16 6.22 1.90
C ASN A 47 14.17 7.71 2.21
N ALA A 48 13.04 8.37 1.97
CA ALA A 48 12.83 9.76 2.25
C ALA A 48 11.58 9.94 3.11
N VAL A 49 11.72 10.73 4.17
CA VAL A 49 10.59 11.21 4.97
C VAL A 49 9.67 12.02 4.06
N GLY A 50 8.39 11.68 4.06
CA GLY A 50 7.43 12.26 3.14
C GLY A 50 6.10 11.52 3.12
N THR A 51 5.20 12.00 2.27
CA THR A 51 3.89 11.39 2.06
C THR A 51 3.76 11.01 0.59
N TYR A 52 3.45 9.74 0.35
CA TYR A 52 3.26 9.16 -0.96
C TYR A 52 1.80 8.76 -1.12
N GLU A 53 1.19 9.11 -2.24
CA GLU A 53 -0.25 8.96 -2.45
C GLU A 53 -0.53 8.40 -3.84
N THR A 54 -1.44 7.42 -3.90
CA THR A 54 -2.01 6.91 -5.14
C THR A 54 -3.53 6.95 -5.05
N SER A 55 -4.20 7.17 -6.20
CA SER A 55 -5.65 7.09 -6.32
C SER A 55 -6.04 5.97 -7.29
N PRO A 56 -6.06 4.70 -6.83
CA PRO A 56 -6.38 3.57 -7.68
C PRO A 56 -7.79 3.67 -8.25
N ASN A 57 -7.99 3.20 -9.47
CA ASN A 57 -9.32 3.15 -10.11
C ASN A 57 -9.87 1.73 -10.21
N TYR A 58 -9.23 0.75 -9.55
CA TYR A 58 -9.63 -0.65 -9.60
C TYR A 58 -10.91 -0.90 -8.82
N ILE A 59 -11.89 -1.52 -9.46
CA ILE A 59 -13.15 -1.93 -8.85
C ILE A 59 -13.06 -3.43 -8.59
N TYR A 60 -13.15 -3.82 -7.32
CA TYR A 60 -13.17 -5.22 -6.92
C TYR A 60 -14.46 -5.90 -7.40
N ASP A 61 -14.33 -7.14 -7.86
CA ASP A 61 -15.50 -7.94 -8.27
C ASP A 61 -16.43 -8.16 -7.07
N THR A 62 -17.74 -8.16 -7.33
CA THR A 62 -18.79 -8.28 -6.31
C THR A 62 -19.13 -9.72 -5.97
N THR A 63 -18.40 -10.70 -6.47
CA THR A 63 -18.70 -12.12 -6.26
C THR A 63 -17.86 -12.78 -5.16
N GLN A 64 -16.76 -12.15 -4.75
CA GLN A 64 -15.83 -12.67 -3.74
C GLN A 64 -15.32 -11.56 -2.82
N GLU A 65 -15.01 -11.93 -1.58
CA GLU A 65 -14.25 -11.05 -0.70
C GLU A 65 -12.81 -10.93 -1.18
N HIS A 66 -12.27 -9.71 -1.13
CA HIS A 66 -10.87 -9.45 -1.43
C HIS A 66 -10.15 -8.93 -0.19
N ILE A 67 -8.93 -9.42 0.03
CA ILE A 67 -8.06 -8.98 1.11
C ILE A 67 -7.04 -8.01 0.55
N ILE A 68 -6.98 -6.81 1.12
CA ILE A 68 -5.90 -5.86 0.84
C ILE A 68 -4.68 -6.25 1.68
N GLU A 69 -3.55 -6.38 1.00
CA GLU A 69 -2.26 -6.70 1.58
C GLU A 69 -1.29 -5.54 1.39
N ALA A 70 -0.53 -5.23 2.44
CA ALA A 70 0.67 -4.42 2.36
C ALA A 70 1.87 -5.35 2.57
N ARG A 71 2.73 -5.46 1.55
CA ARG A 71 3.93 -6.29 1.59
C ARG A 71 5.15 -5.42 1.73
N TYR A 72 5.81 -5.54 2.88
CA TYR A 72 7.08 -4.90 3.17
C TYR A 72 8.22 -5.90 3.04
N VAL A 73 9.28 -5.51 2.33
CA VAL A 73 10.56 -6.23 2.28
C VAL A 73 11.61 -5.31 2.89
N ALA A 74 12.23 -5.74 3.99
CA ALA A 74 13.10 -4.86 4.77
C ALA A 74 14.41 -4.48 4.06
N GLY A 75 14.91 -5.31 3.15
CA GLY A 75 16.26 -5.17 2.61
C GLY A 75 17.28 -5.16 3.75
N SER A 76 18.09 -4.11 3.82
CA SER A 76 19.07 -3.85 4.87
C SER A 76 18.56 -2.96 6.01
N SER A 77 17.28 -2.58 6.00
CA SER A 77 16.69 -1.69 7.00
C SER A 77 16.73 -2.29 8.40
N THR A 78 17.29 -1.53 9.35
CA THR A 78 17.26 -1.82 10.78
C THR A 78 16.39 -0.85 11.57
N ALA A 79 15.90 0.20 10.90
CA ALA A 79 14.99 1.22 11.41
C ALA A 79 14.10 1.73 10.27
N GLY A 80 13.06 2.47 10.62
CA GLY A 80 12.11 3.09 9.69
C GLY A 80 10.68 2.99 10.21
N THR A 81 9.90 4.02 9.94
CA THR A 81 8.51 4.12 10.38
C THR A 81 7.67 4.68 9.23
N ALA A 82 6.65 3.91 8.84
CA ALA A 82 5.64 4.35 7.89
C ALA A 82 4.23 4.02 8.40
N LYS A 83 3.28 4.90 8.08
CA LYS A 83 1.86 4.71 8.35
C LYS A 83 1.10 4.62 7.03
N ILE A 84 0.35 3.55 6.86
CA ILE A 84 -0.49 3.31 5.68
C ILE A 84 -1.94 3.66 6.04
N THR A 85 -2.56 4.54 5.25
CA THR A 85 -3.97 4.90 5.34
C THR A 85 -4.65 4.54 4.02
N ILE A 86 -5.68 3.70 4.08
CA ILE A 86 -6.45 3.28 2.91
C ILE A 86 -7.87 3.82 3.04
N THR A 87 -8.32 4.56 2.04
CA THR A 87 -9.70 5.07 1.95
C THR A 87 -10.43 4.28 0.88
N TYR A 88 -11.62 3.77 1.23
CA TYR A 88 -12.49 3.03 0.32
C TYR A 88 -13.93 3.49 0.49
N VAL A 89 -14.71 3.36 -0.59
CA VAL A 89 -16.16 3.66 -0.66
C VAL A 89 -16.92 2.44 -1.13
#